data_AF-A0A5N4EGD7-F1
#
_entry.id   AF-A0A5N4EGD7-F1
#
_cell.length_a   1.000
_cell.length_b   1.000
_cell.length_c   1.000
_cell.angle_alpha   90.00
_cell.angle_beta   90.00
_cell.angle_gamma   90.00
#
_symmetry.space_group_name_H-M   'P 1'
#
loop_
_entity.id
_entity.type
_entity.pdbx_description
1 polymer ?
#
loop_
_entity_poly.entity_id
_entity_poly.type
_entity_poly.pdbx_seq_one_letter_code
_entity_poly.pdbx_strand_id
1 'polypeptide(L)'
;MGVDPKFLRNMRFAKKHTKKGLKKMQANNTKAMSARAEAIKALGKPKEVKPKVPEGSSRELSRLAYIAHPKLGKRARARIAKGLRLRQPKDKDKAQTKATASAAAPAPAQAPKGTQAPTKVPE
;
A
#
# COMPACT_ATOMS: atom_id res chain seq x y z
N MET A 1 -29.43 -40.46 -37.98
CA MET A 1 -28.90 -41.51 -37.07
C MET A 1 -29.83 -41.60 -35.86
N GLY A 2 -30.65 -42.66 -35.78
CA GLY A 2 -31.57 -42.87 -34.67
C GLY A 2 -30.88 -43.58 -33.50
N VAL A 3 -31.25 -43.23 -32.27
CA VAL A 3 -30.76 -43.94 -31.07
C VAL A 3 -31.40 -45.33 -31.03
N ASP A 4 -30.63 -46.35 -30.67
CA ASP A 4 -31.11 -47.74 -30.60
C ASP A 4 -32.40 -47.85 -29.76
N PRO A 5 -33.49 -48.41 -30.31
CA PRO A 5 -34.76 -48.59 -29.60
C PRO A 5 -34.62 -49.32 -28.26
N LYS A 6 -33.70 -50.29 -28.14
CA LYS A 6 -33.45 -51.02 -26.89
C LYS A 6 -32.82 -50.10 -25.83
N PHE A 7 -31.84 -49.29 -26.22
CA PHE A 7 -31.27 -48.25 -25.35
C PHE A 7 -32.32 -47.23 -24.90
N LEU A 8 -33.14 -46.74 -25.83
CA LEU A 8 -34.18 -45.75 -25.53
C LEU A 8 -35.19 -46.29 -24.51
N ARG A 9 -35.60 -47.56 -24.66
CA ARG A 9 -36.50 -48.22 -23.72
C ARG A 9 -35.88 -48.38 -22.33
N ASN A 10 -34.61 -48.80 -22.24
CA ASN A 10 -33.89 -48.90 -20.96
C ASN A 10 -33.76 -47.53 -20.25
N MET A 11 -33.36 -46.49 -20.99
CA MET A 11 -33.25 -45.13 -20.44
C MET A 11 -34.60 -44.61 -19.89
N ARG A 12 -35.72 -44.89 -20.60
CA ARG A 12 -37.06 -44.54 -20.13
C ARG A 12 -37.42 -45.24 -18.82
N PHE A 13 -37.08 -46.53 -18.68
CA PHE A 13 -37.29 -47.25 -17.43
C PHE A 13 -36.45 -46.69 -16.27
N ALA A 14 -35.17 -46.40 -16.50
CA ALA A 14 -34.32 -45.79 -15.48
C ALA A 14 -34.91 -44.45 -14.99
N LYS A 15 -35.30 -43.56 -15.92
CA LYS A 15 -35.95 -42.28 -15.59
C LYS A 15 -37.27 -42.46 -14.83
N LYS A 16 -38.08 -43.45 -15.21
CA LYS A 16 -39.35 -43.78 -14.55
C LYS A 16 -39.18 -44.20 -13.08
N HIS A 17 -38.10 -44.89 -12.74
CA HIS A 17 -37.88 -45.42 -11.38
C HIS A 17 -36.98 -44.54 -10.48
N THR A 18 -36.57 -43.36 -10.92
CA THR A 18 -35.73 -42.41 -10.14
C THR A 18 -36.32 -42.06 -8.76
N LYS A 19 -37.64 -41.99 -8.64
CA LYS A 19 -38.33 -41.64 -7.38
C LYS A 19 -38.04 -42.63 -6.24
N LYS A 20 -37.74 -43.91 -6.55
CA LYS A 20 -37.43 -44.93 -5.53
C LYS A 20 -36.18 -44.58 -4.69
N GLY A 21 -35.19 -43.90 -5.28
CA GLY A 21 -33.94 -43.54 -4.62
C GLY A 21 -33.91 -42.13 -4.03
N LEU A 22 -35.00 -41.36 -4.18
CA LEU A 22 -34.98 -39.92 -3.93
C LEU A 22 -34.64 -39.56 -2.48
N LYS A 23 -35.23 -40.26 -1.49
CA LYS A 23 -34.96 -39.99 -0.06
C LYS A 23 -33.49 -40.23 0.31
N LYS A 24 -32.88 -41.31 -0.22
CA LYS A 24 -31.46 -41.64 0.01
C LYS A 24 -30.54 -40.59 -0.62
N MET A 25 -30.88 -40.12 -1.82
CA MET A 25 -30.15 -39.05 -2.50
C MET A 25 -30.25 -37.73 -1.74
N GLN A 26 -31.44 -37.36 -1.26
CA GLN A 26 -31.64 -36.14 -0.47
C GLN A 26 -30.80 -36.14 0.80
N ALA A 27 -30.80 -37.26 1.55
CA ALA A 27 -30.00 -37.38 2.77
C ALA A 27 -28.48 -37.33 2.51
N ASN A 28 -28.02 -37.84 1.37
CA ASN A 28 -26.61 -37.71 1.00
C ASN A 28 -26.25 -36.27 0.60
N ASN A 29 -27.11 -35.62 -0.17
CA ASN A 29 -26.92 -34.23 -0.60
C ASN A 29 -26.92 -33.26 0.59
N THR A 30 -27.79 -33.46 1.59
CA THR A 30 -27.79 -32.64 2.81
C THR A 30 -26.50 -32.81 3.61
N LYS A 31 -26.01 -34.05 3.77
CA LYS A 31 -24.71 -34.34 4.41
C LYS A 31 -23.54 -33.71 3.65
N ALA A 32 -23.56 -33.73 2.32
CA ALA A 32 -22.53 -33.09 1.50
C ALA A 32 -22.55 -31.57 1.63
N MET A 33 -23.73 -30.96 1.68
CA MET A 33 -23.88 -29.51 1.89
C MET A 33 -23.41 -29.09 3.28
N SER A 34 -23.77 -29.84 4.33
CA SER A 34 -23.31 -29.53 5.69
C SER A 34 -21.79 -29.66 5.82
N ALA A 35 -21.17 -30.69 5.22
CA ALA A 35 -19.71 -30.82 5.19
C ALA A 35 -19.03 -29.64 4.47
N ARG A 36 -19.60 -29.18 3.34
CA ARG A 36 -19.10 -27.99 2.64
C ARG A 36 -19.22 -26.72 3.46
N ALA A 37 -20.33 -26.53 4.16
CA ALA A 37 -20.54 -25.38 5.05
C ALA A 37 -19.50 -25.35 6.18
N GLU A 38 -19.25 -26.49 6.83
CA GLU A 38 -18.22 -26.59 7.88
C GLU A 38 -16.81 -26.36 7.34
N ALA A 39 -16.48 -26.86 6.15
CA ALA A 39 -15.18 -26.61 5.52
C ALA A 39 -14.98 -25.13 5.18
N ILE A 40 -16.01 -24.44 4.66
CA ILE A 40 -15.94 -22.99 4.38
C ILE A 40 -15.79 -22.21 5.69
N LYS A 41 -16.51 -22.58 6.73
CA LYS A 41 -16.38 -21.97 8.07
C LYS A 41 -14.98 -22.17 8.64
N ALA A 42 -14.38 -23.34 8.44
CA ALA A 42 -13.01 -23.62 8.86
C ALA A 42 -11.95 -22.85 8.05
N LEU A 43 -12.18 -22.61 6.75
CA LEU A 43 -11.32 -21.78 5.90
C LEU A 43 -11.46 -20.29 6.21
N GLY A 44 -12.68 -19.83 6.46
CA GLY A 44 -12.98 -18.45 6.84
C GLY A 44 -12.42 -18.07 8.19
N LYS A 45 -12.09 -19.05 9.04
CA LYS A 45 -11.15 -18.86 10.14
C LYS A 45 -9.75 -18.88 9.51
N PRO A 46 -9.07 -17.73 9.37
CA PRO A 46 -7.74 -17.72 8.79
C PRO A 46 -6.87 -18.62 9.65
N LYS A 47 -6.48 -19.77 9.09
CA LYS A 47 -5.37 -20.56 9.63
C LYS A 47 -4.20 -19.61 9.64
N GLU A 48 -3.70 -19.30 10.84
CA GLU A 48 -2.67 -18.32 11.14
C GLU A 48 -1.31 -18.81 10.59
N VAL A 49 -1.25 -18.97 9.28
CA VAL A 49 -0.03 -19.26 8.55
C VAL A 49 0.65 -17.90 8.41
N LYS A 50 1.57 -17.63 9.34
CA LYS A 50 2.44 -16.46 9.29
C LYS A 50 2.93 -16.25 7.85
N PRO A 51 2.60 -15.13 7.19
CA PRO A 51 3.18 -14.82 5.90
C PRO A 51 4.67 -14.55 6.13
N LYS A 52 5.49 -15.54 5.80
CA LYS A 52 6.95 -15.47 5.95
C LYS A 52 7.52 -14.94 4.64
N VAL A 53 7.25 -13.65 4.34
CA VAL A 53 7.81 -12.98 3.17
C VAL A 53 8.59 -11.75 3.64
N PRO A 54 9.88 -11.61 3.28
CA PRO A 54 10.68 -10.44 3.63
C PRO A 54 10.21 -9.24 2.79
N GLU A 55 9.48 -8.33 3.43
CA GLU A 55 8.76 -7.24 2.79
C GLU A 55 9.62 -5.95 2.78
N GLY A 56 10.74 -5.99 2.05
CA GLY A 56 11.69 -4.87 2.00
C GLY A 56 11.46 -3.91 0.83
N SER A 57 11.74 -4.36 -0.39
CA SER A 57 11.78 -3.52 -1.60
C SER A 57 10.56 -3.68 -2.52
N SER A 58 9.85 -4.80 -2.44
CA SER A 58 8.63 -5.04 -3.23
C SER A 58 7.54 -4.00 -2.92
N ARG A 59 7.50 -3.50 -1.68
CA ARG A 59 6.53 -2.50 -1.23
C ARG A 59 6.71 -1.14 -1.91
N GLU A 60 7.95 -0.71 -2.15
CA GLU A 60 8.23 0.56 -2.83
C GLU A 60 7.84 0.51 -4.31
N LEU A 61 8.23 -0.55 -5.01
CA LEU A 61 7.84 -0.77 -6.41
C LEU A 61 6.33 -0.90 -6.55
N SER A 62 5.67 -1.63 -5.65
CA SER A 62 4.20 -1.74 -5.62
C SER A 62 3.53 -0.38 -5.39
N ARG A 63 4.10 0.46 -4.53
CA ARG A 63 3.61 1.83 -4.29
C ARG A 63 3.74 2.69 -5.53
N LEU A 64 4.87 2.62 -6.25
CA LEU A 64 5.08 3.35 -7.50
C LEU A 64 4.12 2.88 -8.60
N ALA A 65 3.93 1.57 -8.75
CA ALA A 65 2.96 1.01 -9.69
C ALA A 65 1.51 1.47 -9.38
N TYR A 66 1.13 1.51 -8.10
CA TYR A 66 -0.17 2.03 -7.68
C TYR A 66 -0.34 3.53 -7.98
N ILE A 67 0.70 4.34 -7.79
CA ILE A 67 0.69 5.77 -8.10
C ILE A 67 0.61 6.01 -9.62
N ALA A 68 1.31 5.20 -10.43
CA ALA A 68 1.24 5.26 -11.88
C ALA A 68 -0.12 4.79 -12.43
N HIS A 69 -0.83 3.94 -11.69
CA HIS A 69 -2.09 3.34 -12.18
C HIS A 69 -3.17 4.40 -12.47
N PRO A 70 -3.78 4.42 -13.67
CA PRO A 70 -4.62 5.51 -14.13
C PRO A 70 -5.92 5.65 -13.32
N LYS A 71 -6.51 4.55 -12.84
CA LYS A 71 -7.76 4.56 -12.05
C LYS A 71 -7.54 4.71 -10.55
N LEU A 72 -6.54 3.99 -10.03
CA LEU A 72 -6.33 3.83 -8.58
C LEU A 72 -5.45 4.95 -8.01
N GLY A 73 -4.45 5.41 -8.77
CA GLY A 73 -3.48 6.41 -8.32
C GLY A 73 -3.96 7.87 -8.38
N LYS A 74 -5.20 8.14 -8.81
CA LYS A 74 -5.69 9.53 -9.03
C LYS A 74 -5.54 10.42 -7.80
N ARG A 75 -6.00 9.94 -6.65
CA ARG A 75 -5.94 10.69 -5.37
C ARG A 75 -4.50 10.85 -4.87
N ALA A 76 -3.66 9.84 -5.07
CA ALA A 76 -2.25 9.89 -4.69
C ALA A 76 -1.51 10.95 -5.49
N ARG A 77 -1.66 10.96 -6.82
CA ARG A 77 -1.06 11.98 -7.71
C ARG A 77 -1.54 13.39 -7.39
N ALA A 78 -2.85 13.57 -7.16
CA ALA A 78 -3.40 14.87 -6.79
C ALA A 78 -2.82 15.42 -5.47
N ARG A 79 -2.61 14.55 -4.47
CA ARG A 79 -1.98 14.93 -3.19
C ARG A 79 -0.51 15.30 -3.36
N ILE A 80 0.24 14.53 -4.15
CA ILE A 80 1.65 14.82 -4.45
C ILE A 80 1.76 16.17 -5.17
N ALA A 81 0.95 16.40 -6.20
CA ALA A 81 0.91 17.67 -6.93
C ALA A 81 0.53 18.86 -6.02
N LYS A 82 -0.42 18.66 -5.11
CA LYS A 82 -0.79 19.70 -4.12
C LYS A 82 0.35 19.99 -3.15
N GLY A 83 1.03 18.97 -2.64
CA GLY A 83 2.19 19.13 -1.75
C GLY A 83 3.36 19.86 -2.42
N LEU A 84 3.61 19.55 -3.69
CA LEU A 84 4.63 20.23 -4.49
C LEU A 84 4.29 21.71 -4.73
N ARG A 85 3.01 22.04 -4.96
CA ARG A 85 2.56 23.43 -5.12
C ARG A 85 2.52 24.22 -3.80
N LEU A 86 2.15 23.56 -2.70
CA LEU A 86 2.00 24.20 -1.39
C LEU A 86 3.35 24.44 -0.69
N ARG A 87 4.40 23.70 -1.09
CA ARG A 87 5.79 23.98 -0.70
C ARG A 87 6.34 25.13 -1.55
N GLN A 88 5.78 26.33 -1.39
CA GLN A 88 6.41 27.56 -1.88
C GLN A 88 7.72 27.80 -1.10
N PRO A 89 8.77 28.35 -1.74
CA PRO A 89 9.99 28.74 -1.03
C PRO A 89 9.61 29.78 0.01
N LYS A 90 9.98 29.53 1.27
CA LYS A 90 9.99 30.57 2.29
C LYS A 90 11.31 31.34 2.13
N ASP A 91 11.55 31.91 0.95
CA ASP A 91 12.70 32.77 0.70
C ASP A 91 12.44 34.12 1.35
N LYS A 92 13.14 34.34 2.46
CA LYS A 92 13.43 35.68 2.97
C LYS A 92 14.43 36.28 2.00
N ASP A 93 13.99 37.14 1.10
CA ASP A 93 14.92 38.09 0.48
C ASP A 93 14.35 39.49 0.56
N LYS A 94 15.06 40.35 1.28
CA LYS A 94 14.78 41.77 1.40
C LYS A 94 16.07 42.51 1.06
N ALA A 95 16.49 42.40 -0.19
CA ALA A 95 17.39 43.36 -0.80
C ALA A 95 16.66 44.71 -0.92
N GLN A 96 16.95 45.64 -0.02
CA GLN A 96 16.52 47.03 -0.14
C GLN A 96 17.67 47.83 -0.75
N THR A 97 17.54 48.10 -2.04
CA THR A 97 18.27 49.12 -2.78
C THR A 97 18.06 50.48 -2.13
N LYS A 98 19.15 51.16 -1.74
CA LYS A 98 19.22 52.63 -1.75
C LYS A 98 20.67 53.08 -1.89
N ALA A 99 20.89 53.92 -2.89
CA ALA A 99 22.18 54.43 -3.35
C ALA A 99 22.84 55.40 -2.36
N THR A 100 24.18 55.40 -2.33
CA THR A 100 25.01 56.61 -2.19
C THR A 100 26.37 56.37 -2.83
N ALA A 101 26.77 57.35 -3.64
CA ALA A 101 28.00 57.41 -4.39
C ALA A 101 29.22 57.76 -3.53
N SER A 102 30.39 57.60 -4.16
CA SER A 102 31.69 58.23 -3.87
C SER A 102 32.71 57.46 -3.02
N ALA A 103 33.66 56.88 -3.75
CA ALA A 103 35.11 56.84 -3.52
C ALA A 103 35.67 57.18 -2.13
N ALA A 104 36.38 56.23 -1.51
CA ALA A 104 37.78 56.38 -1.04
C ALA A 104 38.37 55.03 -0.57
N ALA A 105 39.70 54.92 -0.68
CA ALA A 105 40.62 53.77 -0.59
C ALA A 105 40.57 52.86 0.67
N PRO A 106 41.17 51.64 0.62
CA PRO A 106 41.25 50.73 1.77
C PRO A 106 42.54 50.94 2.59
N ALA A 107 42.45 50.83 3.92
CA ALA A 107 43.60 50.62 4.79
C ALA A 107 43.18 49.80 6.04
N PRO A 108 43.91 48.73 6.42
CA PRO A 108 43.56 47.87 7.55
C PRO A 108 44.44 48.15 8.79
N ALA A 109 43.85 48.21 9.97
CA ALA A 109 44.52 48.18 11.29
C ALA A 109 43.42 48.08 12.38
N GLN A 110 43.49 47.38 13.51
CA GLN A 110 44.44 46.49 14.18
C GLN A 110 43.64 45.75 15.29
N ALA A 111 44.22 44.67 15.82
CA ALA A 111 43.64 43.74 16.79
C ALA A 111 43.34 44.33 18.20
N PRO A 112 42.46 43.71 19.00
CA PRO A 112 42.23 44.09 20.40
C PRO A 112 43.09 43.24 21.34
N LYS A 113 43.73 43.85 22.35
CA LYS A 113 43.80 43.38 23.77
C LYS A 113 44.94 44.02 24.58
N GLY A 114 44.54 44.57 25.72
CA GLY A 114 45.31 44.99 26.90
C GLY A 114 44.31 45.74 27.79
N THR A 115 44.20 45.61 29.10
CA THR A 115 45.13 45.16 30.13
C THR A 115 44.30 45.01 31.41
N GLN A 116 44.37 43.89 32.14
CA GLN A 116 44.19 43.93 33.60
C GLN A 116 44.81 42.68 34.24
N ALA A 117 45.89 42.92 34.98
CA ALA A 117 46.41 42.05 36.03
C ALA A 117 46.13 42.81 37.37
N PRO A 118 46.20 42.18 38.56
CA PRO A 118 47.46 41.59 39.01
C PRO A 118 47.38 40.35 39.94
N THR A 119 48.55 39.71 40.05
CA THR A 119 49.15 38.98 41.20
C THR A 119 48.48 37.69 41.72
N LYS A 120 49.06 36.48 41.52
CA LYS A 120 50.15 35.80 42.30
C LYS A 120 49.68 35.39 43.72
N VAL A 121 49.89 34.19 44.29
CA VAL A 121 50.78 33.01 44.05
C VAL A 121 50.12 31.75 44.74
N PRO A 122 50.74 30.56 44.94
CA PRO A 122 50.07 29.27 44.73
C PRO A 122 49.90 28.40 46.01
N GLU A 123 48.96 27.47 45.99
CA GLU A 123 49.09 26.05 46.40
C GLU A 123 47.79 25.32 46.04
#